data_AF-K0WES5-F1
#
_entry.id   AF-K0WES5-F1
#
_cell.length_a   1.000
_cell.length_b   1.000
_cell.length_c   1.000
_cell.angle_alpha   90.00
_cell.angle_beta   90.00
_cell.angle_gamma   90.00
#
_symmetry.space_group_name_H-M   'P 1'
#
loop_
_entity.id
_entity.type
_entity.pdbx_description
1 polymer ?
#
loop_
_entity_poly.entity_id
_entity_poly.type
_entity_poly.pdbx_seq_one_letter_code
_entity_poly.pdbx_strand_id
1 'polypeptide(L)'
;MKLFASSLGDEIAVGVLTEEAVRGGDLKPIAAWVSAQPSWSDLPFIVLTQRGGGPERNPAAARLSEVLANVTFLERPFHATSFISIARTAL
;
A
#
# COMPACT_ATOMS: atom_id res chain seq x y z
N MET A 1 -0.81 8.13 -9.67
CA MET A 1 -1.83 7.36 -8.91
C MET A 1 -3.01 6.88 -9.74
N LYS A 2 -3.55 7.65 -10.71
CA LYS A 2 -4.63 7.15 -11.59
C LYS A 2 -4.29 5.84 -12.32
N LEU A 3 -3.09 5.73 -12.91
CA LEU A 3 -2.65 4.51 -13.61
C LEU A 3 -2.58 3.29 -12.67
N PHE A 4 -2.06 3.50 -11.45
CA PHE A 4 -2.00 2.45 -10.44
C PHE A 4 -3.41 2.00 -10.03
N ALA A 5 -4.30 2.96 -9.73
CA ALA A 5 -5.69 2.64 -9.40
C ALA A 5 -6.42 1.89 -10.54
N SER A 6 -6.17 2.26 -11.80
CA SER A 6 -6.76 1.55 -12.95
C SER A 6 -6.19 0.15 -13.18
N SER A 7 -5.03 -0.18 -12.62
CA SER A 7 -4.50 -1.54 -12.67
C SER A 7 -5.02 -2.45 -11.56
N LEU A 8 -5.72 -1.90 -10.55
CA LEU A 8 -6.31 -2.69 -9.49
C LEU A 8 -7.59 -3.39 -10.00
N GLY A 9 -7.73 -4.67 -9.66
CA GLY A 9 -8.85 -5.51 -10.07
C GLY A 9 -8.74 -6.91 -9.48
N ASP A 10 -9.66 -7.80 -9.84
CA ASP A 10 -9.81 -9.13 -9.23
C ASP A 10 -8.61 -10.06 -9.47
N GLU A 11 -7.82 -9.83 -10.51
CA GLU A 11 -6.61 -10.63 -10.81
C GLU A 11 -5.37 -10.15 -10.03
N ILE A 12 -5.47 -9.06 -9.28
CA ILE A 12 -4.37 -8.54 -8.48
C ILE A 12 -4.37 -9.18 -7.11
N ALA A 13 -3.21 -9.71 -6.72
CA ALA A 13 -3.06 -10.37 -5.43
C ALA A 13 -2.40 -9.48 -4.37
N VAL A 14 -1.59 -8.49 -4.78
CA VAL A 14 -0.97 -7.53 -3.86
C VAL A 14 -0.64 -6.22 -4.58
N GLY A 15 -0.92 -5.08 -3.93
CA GLY A 15 -0.49 -3.76 -4.39
C GLY A 15 0.83 -3.35 -3.72
N VAL A 16 1.85 -2.97 -4.49
CA VAL A 16 3.11 -2.48 -3.92
C VAL A 16 3.34 -1.04 -4.35
N LEU A 17 3.61 -0.16 -3.39
CA LEU A 17 3.85 1.26 -3.63
C LEU A 17 4.97 1.79 -2.74
N THR A 18 5.63 2.86 -3.18
CA THR A 18 6.54 3.62 -2.32
C THR A 18 5.79 4.79 -1.68
N GLU A 19 6.22 5.16 -0.49
CA GLU A 19 5.65 6.30 0.24
C GLU A 19 5.75 7.62 -0.55
N GLU A 20 6.82 7.83 -1.32
CA GLU A 20 7.03 9.04 -2.13
C GLU A 20 6.05 9.12 -3.31
N ALA A 21 5.67 7.98 -3.89
CA ALA A 21 4.67 7.94 -4.95
C ALA A 21 3.30 8.45 -4.48
N VAL A 22 3.07 8.37 -3.17
CA VAL A 22 1.86 8.81 -2.49
C VAL A 22 1.96 10.26 -2.05
N ARG A 23 3.11 10.70 -1.53
CA ARG A 23 3.29 12.05 -0.96
C ARG A 23 2.91 13.19 -1.91
N GLY A 24 3.10 13.00 -3.21
CA GLY A 24 2.72 13.97 -4.25
C GLY A 24 1.51 13.54 -5.12
N GLY A 25 0.88 12.41 -4.81
CA GLY A 25 -0.16 11.80 -5.64
C GLY A 25 -1.57 12.02 -5.11
N ASP A 26 -2.54 12.18 -6.01
CA ASP A 26 -3.96 12.12 -5.64
C ASP A 26 -4.35 10.67 -5.27
N LEU A 27 -4.63 10.43 -3.99
CA LEU A 27 -5.06 9.14 -3.44
C LEU A 27 -6.54 8.85 -3.66
N LYS A 28 -7.36 9.83 -4.04
CA LYS A 28 -8.82 9.65 -4.20
C LYS A 28 -9.19 8.46 -5.10
N PRO A 29 -8.51 8.19 -6.24
CA PRO A 29 -8.83 7.03 -7.07
C PRO A 29 -8.58 5.70 -6.36
N ILE A 30 -7.53 5.60 -5.54
CA ILE A 30 -7.22 4.38 -4.78
C ILE A 30 -8.24 4.22 -3.65
N ALA A 31 -8.51 5.30 -2.90
CA ALA A 31 -9.50 5.28 -1.82
C ALA A 31 -10.90 4.89 -2.33
N ALA A 32 -11.30 5.43 -3.47
CA ALA A 32 -12.58 5.09 -4.10
C ALA A 32 -12.63 3.62 -4.53
N TRP A 33 -11.53 3.09 -5.07
CA TRP A 33 -11.45 1.68 -5.44
C TRP A 33 -11.50 0.76 -4.21
N VAL A 34 -10.70 1.03 -3.18
CA VAL A 34 -10.71 0.26 -1.91
C VAL A 34 -12.10 0.30 -1.26
N SER A 35 -12.75 1.47 -1.24
CA SER A 35 -14.09 1.60 -0.65
C SER A 35 -15.20 0.91 -1.46
N ALA A 36 -14.96 0.64 -2.74
CA ALA A 36 -15.89 -0.06 -3.62
C ALA A 36 -15.67 -1.58 -3.61
N GLN A 37 -14.66 -2.08 -2.91
CA GLN A 37 -14.41 -3.51 -2.80
C GLN A 37 -15.59 -4.21 -2.11
N PRO A 38 -15.93 -5.43 -2.55
CA PRO A 38 -16.84 -6.28 -1.81
C PRO A 38 -16.34 -6.48 -0.38
N SER A 39 -17.23 -6.64 0.60
CA SER A 39 -16.87 -6.79 2.02
C SER A 39 -16.02 -8.04 2.33
N TRP A 40 -15.93 -8.98 1.39
CA TRP A 40 -15.12 -10.19 1.47
C TRP A 40 -13.75 -10.05 0.80
N SER A 41 -13.49 -8.93 0.12
CA SER A 41 -12.21 -8.62 -0.52
C SER A 41 -11.43 -7.67 0.38
N ASP A 42 -10.21 -8.06 0.73
CA ASP A 42 -9.31 -7.25 1.55
C ASP A 42 -7.91 -7.26 0.93
N LEU A 43 -7.78 -6.62 -0.24
CA LEU A 43 -6.55 -6.66 -1.04
C LEU A 43 -5.38 -6.11 -0.21
N PRO A 44 -4.31 -6.89 -0.02
CA PRO A 44 -3.15 -6.44 0.74
C PRO A 44 -2.34 -5.41 -0.05
N PHE A 45 -1.83 -4.42 0.67
CA PHE A 45 -0.90 -3.43 0.18
C PHE A 45 0.42 -3.48 0.94
N ILE A 46 1.54 -3.36 0.23
CA ILE A 46 2.87 -3.18 0.81
C ILE A 46 3.36 -1.77 0.46
N VAL A 47 3.64 -0.97 1.49
CA VAL A 47 4.17 0.38 1.36
C VAL A 47 5.64 0.40 1.73
N LEU A 48 6.50 0.74 0.77
CA LEU A 48 7.93 0.89 0.97
C LEU A 48 8.24 2.28 1.51
N THR A 49 8.67 2.37 2.76
CA THR A 49 9.00 3.63 3.43
C THR A 49 10.51 3.88 3.45
N GLN A 50 10.93 5.09 3.78
CA GLN A 50 12.32 5.39 4.16
C GLN A 50 12.48 5.26 5.68
N ARG A 51 13.73 5.31 6.17
CA ARG A 51 14.01 5.34 7.61
C ARG A 51 13.18 6.39 8.33
N GLY A 52 12.41 5.97 9.33
CA GLY A 52 11.51 6.85 10.09
C GLY A 52 10.24 7.26 9.35
N GLY A 53 9.95 6.66 8.20
CA GLY A 53 8.80 6.97 7.33
C GLY A 53 7.53 6.17 7.64
N GLY A 54 7.50 5.37 8.70
CA GLY A 54 6.29 4.64 9.12
C GLY A 54 5.17 5.56 9.65
N PRO A 55 3.92 5.05 9.76
CA PRO A 55 2.74 5.85 10.09
C PRO A 55 2.85 6.61 11.43
N GLU A 56 3.58 6.07 12.40
CA GLU A 56 3.78 6.71 13.71
C GLU A 56 4.58 8.02 13.66
N ARG A 57 5.40 8.22 12.62
CA ARG A 57 6.33 9.35 12.50
C ARG A 57 6.13 10.16 11.22
N ASN A 58 5.20 9.72 10.38
CA ASN A 58 5.03 10.26 9.04
C ASN A 58 3.54 10.41 8.68
N PRO A 59 3.05 11.67 8.54
CA PRO A 59 1.67 11.94 8.16
C PRO A 59 1.25 11.33 6.82
N ALA A 60 2.18 11.18 5.87
CA ALA A 60 1.87 10.57 4.58
C ALA A 60 1.61 9.07 4.70
N ALA A 61 2.38 8.38 5.55
CA ALA A 61 2.18 6.96 5.84
C ALA A 61 0.93 6.74 6.72
N ALA A 62 0.66 7.62 7.68
CA ALA A 62 -0.59 7.57 8.47
C ALA A 62 -1.82 7.69 7.57
N ARG A 63 -1.81 8.61 6.60
CA ARG A 63 -2.88 8.76 5.61
C ARG A 63 -3.06 7.51 4.75
N LEU A 64 -1.98 6.77 4.47
CA LEU A 64 -2.09 5.49 3.76
C LEU A 64 -2.74 4.41 4.62
N SER A 65 -2.43 4.37 5.92
CA SER A 65 -3.12 3.47 6.86
C SER A 65 -4.62 3.73 6.95
N GLU A 66 -5.05 4.98 6.81
CA GLU A 66 -6.48 5.33 6.80
C GLU A 66 -7.18 4.94 5.49
N VAL A 67 -6.45 5.02 4.36
CA VAL A 67 -7.02 4.80 3.02
C VAL A 67 -6.98 3.32 2.61
N LEU A 68 -5.94 2.59 3.01
CA LEU A 68 -5.71 1.20 2.64
C LEU A 68 -6.14 0.31 3.81
N ALA A 69 -7.20 -0.48 3.62
CA ALA A 69 -7.79 -1.33 4.66
C ALA A 69 -6.79 -2.38 5.21
N ASN A 70 -6.00 -2.98 4.31
CA ASN A 70 -4.98 -3.98 4.63
C ASN A 70 -3.62 -3.51 4.11
N VAL A 71 -2.82 -2.89 4.98
CA VAL A 71 -1.51 -2.34 4.62
C VAL A 71 -0.40 -2.77 5.55
N THR A 72 0.71 -3.21 4.95
CA THR A 72 1.97 -3.49 5.64
C THR A 72 3.04 -2.49 5.20
N PHE A 73 3.75 -1.89 6.15
CA PHE A 73 4.86 -0.99 5.86
C PHE A 73 6.20 -1.73 5.94
N LEU A 74 7.04 -1.55 4.92
CA LEU A 74 8.39 -2.11 4.88
C LEU A 74 9.41 -0.99 4.70
N GLU A 75 10.20 -0.77 5.75
CA GLU A 75 11.21 0.28 5.78
C GLU A 75 12.45 -0.08 4.94
N ARG A 76 12.93 0.85 4.13
CA ARG A 76 14.19 0.74 3.38
C ARG A 76 15.37 1.30 4.18
N PRO A 77 16.58 0.68 4.08
CA PRO A 77 16.89 -0.50 3.28
C PRO A 77 16.42 -1.81 3.95
N PHE A 78 15.96 -2.77 3.13
CA PHE A 78 15.54 -4.10 3.57
C PHE A 78 16.23 -5.19 2.75
N HIS A 79 16.32 -6.41 3.30
CA HIS A 79 16.76 -7.57 2.54
C HIS A 79 15.65 -8.07 1.62
N ALA A 80 16.01 -8.58 0.43
CA ALA A 80 15.05 -9.17 -0.50
C ALA A 80 14.24 -10.31 0.14
N THR A 81 14.86 -11.09 1.02
CA THR A 81 14.19 -12.15 1.79
C THR A 81 13.06 -11.61 2.67
N SER A 82 13.22 -10.44 3.28
CA SER A 82 12.17 -9.78 4.07
C SER A 82 10.97 -9.40 3.20
N PHE A 83 11.22 -8.82 2.02
CA PHE A 83 10.15 -8.49 1.08
C PHE A 83 9.41 -9.75 0.60
N ILE A 84 10.15 -10.80 0.24
CA ILE A 84 9.56 -12.08 -0.17
C ILE A 84 8.70 -12.67 0.94
N SER A 85 9.18 -12.69 2.19
CA SER A 85 8.40 -13.20 3.32
C SER A 85 7.09 -12.42 3.50
N ILE A 86 7.14 -11.09 3.46
CA ILE A 86 5.94 -10.25 3.58
C ILE A 86 4.98 -10.49 2.42
N ALA A 87 5.48 -10.51 1.18
CA ALA A 87 4.67 -10.78 0.01
C ALA A 87 4.00 -12.16 0.08
N ARG A 88 4.69 -13.19 0.59
CA ARG A 88 4.08 -14.53 0.77
C ARG A 88 3.06 -14.60 1.90
N THR A 89 3.13 -13.72 2.89
CA THR A 89 2.13 -13.65 3.97
C THR A 89 0.91 -12.83 3.56
N ALA A 90 1.07 -11.91 2.62
CA ALA A 90 -0.02 -11.12 2.05
C ALA A 90 -0.91 -11.94 1.11
N LEU A 91 -0.35 -12.95 0.41
CA LEU A 91 -1.05 -13.87 -0.49
C LEU A 91 -1.76 -15.00 0.29
#